data_AF-A0A833LGC8-F1
#
_entry.id   AF-A0A833LGC8-F1
#
_cell.length_a   1.000
_cell.length_b   1.000
_cell.length_c   1.000
_cell.angle_alpha   90.00
_cell.angle_beta   90.00
_cell.angle_gamma   90.00
#
_symmetry.space_group_name_H-M   'P 1'
#
loop_
_entity.id
_entity.type
_entity.pdbx_description
1 polymer ?
#
loop_
_entity_poly.entity_id
_entity_poly.type
_entity_poly.pdbx_seq_one_letter_code
_entity_poly.pdbx_strand_id
1 'polypeptide(L)'
;GGRIVIRPSDDSKIVPENSIIVGNTVLYGAIEGECYFRGVAGERFAVRNSGAVAVVEGVGDHGCEYMTGGLVVVLGRTGRNFAAGMSGGVAYVLDEDGDFAARCNMAMVELEPVPEEDDMLEKLHHHGGDIAHKGRVDVSGDMTSHDEERLYQLVSNHLHYTGSARARAILENWADYRPKFRKVMPVEYRRALEDMERMRRGAAAA
;
A
#
# COMPACT_ATOMS: atom_id res chain seq x y z
N GLY A 1 13.96 3.28 -9.79
CA GLY A 1 14.36 2.59 -8.54
C GLY A 1 14.49 1.11 -8.79
N GLY A 2 15.10 0.35 -7.87
CA GLY A 2 15.23 -1.11 -7.96
C GLY A 2 14.01 -1.86 -7.39
N ARG A 3 14.01 -3.19 -7.55
CA ARG A 3 13.04 -4.11 -6.94
C ARG A 3 13.71 -4.97 -5.87
N ILE A 4 13.13 -5.03 -4.67
CA ILE A 4 13.56 -5.92 -3.59
C ILE A 4 12.41 -6.90 -3.29
N VAL A 5 12.73 -8.19 -3.21
CA VAL A 5 11.78 -9.24 -2.86
C VAL A 5 12.39 -10.07 -1.75
N ILE A 6 11.70 -10.15 -0.61
CA ILE A 6 12.12 -10.95 0.55
C ILE A 6 11.00 -11.91 0.90
N ARG A 7 11.32 -13.20 0.89
CA ARG A 7 10.41 -14.28 1.24
C ARG A 7 11.19 -15.38 1.96
N PRO A 8 10.56 -16.16 2.84
CA PRO A 8 11.19 -17.33 3.40
C PRO A 8 11.48 -18.38 2.31
N SER A 9 12.42 -19.27 2.64
CA SER A 9 12.67 -20.48 1.84
C SER A 9 11.43 -21.36 1.79
N ASP A 10 11.27 -22.12 0.70
CA ASP A 10 10.08 -22.94 0.44
C ASP A 10 9.95 -24.11 1.44
N ASP A 11 11.04 -24.53 2.09
CA ASP A 11 11.11 -25.56 3.12
C ASP A 11 10.95 -25.01 4.56
N SER A 12 10.78 -23.69 4.70
CA SER A 12 10.60 -23.06 6.00
C SER A 12 9.28 -23.46 6.64
N LYS A 13 9.32 -23.77 7.95
CA LYS A 13 8.13 -24.10 8.75
C LYS A 13 7.50 -22.88 9.43
N ILE A 14 8.05 -21.69 9.23
CA ILE A 14 7.49 -20.47 9.80
C ILE A 14 6.16 -20.14 9.12
N VAL A 15 5.25 -19.52 9.86
CA VAL A 15 4.06 -18.88 9.30
C VAL A 15 4.46 -17.44 8.94
N PRO A 16 4.69 -17.11 7.66
CA PRO A 16 5.34 -15.85 7.28
C PRO A 16 4.60 -14.62 7.78
N GLU A 17 3.28 -14.61 7.66
CA GLU A 17 2.39 -13.52 8.08
C GLU A 17 2.40 -13.26 9.61
N ASN A 18 2.97 -14.18 10.40
CA ASN A 18 3.13 -14.04 11.86
C ASN A 18 4.60 -13.91 12.29
N SER A 19 5.54 -13.84 11.34
CA SER A 19 6.98 -13.91 11.62
C SER A 19 7.71 -12.68 11.10
N ILE A 20 8.65 -12.16 11.89
CA ILE A 20 9.52 -11.05 11.46
C ILE A 20 10.45 -11.55 10.36
N ILE A 21 10.37 -10.93 9.17
CA ILE A 21 11.21 -11.26 8.00
C ILE A 21 12.24 -10.17 7.70
N VAL A 22 11.96 -8.93 8.09
CA VAL A 22 12.88 -7.79 7.98
C VAL A 22 12.89 -6.98 9.28
N GLY A 23 14.03 -6.36 9.58
CA GLY A 23 14.23 -5.58 10.80
C GLY A 23 13.54 -4.22 10.77
N ASN A 24 14.12 -3.28 11.53
CA ASN A 24 13.59 -1.92 11.70
C ASN A 24 14.07 -0.97 10.60
N THR A 25 13.40 0.17 10.45
CA THR A 25 13.87 1.31 9.62
C THR A 25 14.03 0.94 8.14
N VAL A 26 13.27 -0.06 7.69
CA VAL A 26 13.24 -0.51 6.29
C VAL A 26 12.68 0.60 5.42
N LEU A 27 13.28 0.83 4.25
CA LEU A 27 12.93 1.90 3.29
C LEU A 27 13.13 3.33 3.83
N TYR A 28 14.08 3.52 4.75
CA TYR A 28 14.38 4.84 5.26
C TYR A 28 14.76 5.83 4.15
N GLY A 29 13.93 6.86 3.95
CA GLY A 29 14.21 7.92 2.99
C GLY A 29 14.16 7.45 1.53
N ALA A 30 13.50 6.32 1.25
CA ALA A 30 13.43 5.78 -0.10
C ALA A 30 12.68 6.75 -1.03
N ILE A 31 13.26 7.03 -2.19
CA ILE A 31 12.74 8.02 -3.16
C ILE A 31 12.09 7.37 -4.39
N GLU A 32 12.40 6.10 -4.67
CA GLU A 32 11.84 5.32 -5.77
C GLU A 32 12.17 3.83 -5.59
N GLY A 33 11.45 2.97 -6.31
CA GLY A 33 11.63 1.52 -6.28
C GLY A 33 10.43 0.78 -5.71
N GLU A 34 10.48 -0.54 -5.75
CA GLU A 34 9.39 -1.41 -5.29
C GLU A 34 9.90 -2.53 -4.39
N CYS A 35 9.17 -2.83 -3.32
CA CYS A 35 9.59 -3.82 -2.33
C CYS A 35 8.44 -4.75 -1.93
N TYR A 36 8.70 -6.04 -1.86
CA TYR A 36 7.71 -7.06 -1.52
C TYR A 36 8.24 -7.96 -0.41
N PHE A 37 7.59 -7.93 0.76
CA PHE A 37 8.04 -8.61 1.97
C PHE A 37 6.99 -9.63 2.42
N ARG A 38 7.25 -10.93 2.20
CA ARG A 38 6.39 -12.02 2.69
C ARG A 38 6.71 -12.31 4.16
N GLY A 39 6.19 -11.43 5.00
CA GLY A 39 6.21 -11.52 6.45
C GLY A 39 6.12 -10.15 7.11
N VAL A 40 6.38 -10.11 8.41
CA VAL A 40 6.27 -8.92 9.26
C VAL A 40 7.57 -8.12 9.23
N ALA A 41 7.45 -6.81 9.06
CA ALA A 41 8.55 -5.88 9.27
C ALA A 41 8.60 -5.40 10.73
N GLY A 42 9.79 -5.04 11.20
CA GLY A 42 9.98 -4.42 12.50
C GLY A 42 9.41 -2.99 12.59
N GLU A 43 9.92 -2.24 13.55
CA GLU A 43 9.49 -0.86 13.82
C GLU A 43 9.96 0.11 12.74
N ARG A 44 9.26 1.25 12.59
CA ARG A 44 9.62 2.33 11.65
C ARG A 44 9.75 1.86 10.20
N PHE A 45 8.93 0.89 9.81
CA PHE A 45 8.84 0.49 8.42
C PHE A 45 8.39 1.67 7.55
N ALA A 46 9.06 1.90 6.43
CA ALA A 46 8.82 3.01 5.50
C ALA A 46 8.94 4.41 6.13
N VAL A 47 9.76 4.56 7.18
CA VAL A 47 10.04 5.86 7.78
C VAL A 47 10.65 6.82 6.75
N ARG A 48 10.09 8.02 6.63
CA ARG A 48 10.50 9.03 5.64
C ARG A 48 10.46 8.55 4.19
N ASN A 49 9.70 7.50 3.87
CA ASN A 49 9.46 7.11 2.48
C ASN A 49 8.91 8.31 1.71
N SER A 50 9.50 8.57 0.54
CA SER A 50 9.23 9.75 -0.30
C SER A 50 8.83 9.35 -1.72
N GLY A 51 8.85 8.07 -2.07
CA GLY A 51 8.46 7.62 -3.41
C GLY A 51 8.58 6.13 -3.70
N ALA A 52 9.00 5.29 -2.75
CA ALA A 52 9.00 3.86 -2.94
C ALA A 52 7.59 3.25 -2.76
N VAL A 53 7.35 2.16 -3.47
CA VAL A 53 6.18 1.30 -3.35
C VAL A 53 6.55 0.08 -2.52
N ALA A 54 5.74 -0.30 -1.54
CA ALA A 54 6.00 -1.47 -0.71
C ALA A 54 4.75 -2.27 -0.38
N VAL A 55 4.86 -3.59 -0.39
CA VAL A 55 3.84 -4.51 0.14
C VAL A 55 4.47 -5.39 1.22
N VAL A 56 3.83 -5.47 2.38
CA VAL A 56 4.31 -6.19 3.57
C VAL A 56 3.14 -6.86 4.31
N GLU A 57 3.38 -7.95 5.03
CA GLU A 57 2.30 -8.73 5.68
C GLU A 57 2.04 -8.35 7.14
N GLY A 58 2.81 -7.40 7.67
CA GLY A 58 2.60 -6.77 8.96
C GLY A 58 3.73 -5.80 9.26
N VAL A 59 3.49 -4.86 10.17
CA VAL A 59 4.52 -3.88 10.57
C VAL A 59 4.50 -3.65 12.07
N GLY A 60 5.66 -3.37 12.66
CA GLY A 60 5.77 -2.94 14.05
C GLY A 60 5.26 -1.51 14.27
N ASP A 61 5.64 -0.94 15.43
CA ASP A 61 5.26 0.43 15.80
C ASP A 61 5.89 1.47 14.85
N HIS A 62 5.24 2.63 14.72
CA HIS A 62 5.71 3.77 13.92
C HIS A 62 5.83 3.48 12.41
N GLY A 63 5.02 2.56 11.87
CA GLY A 63 4.95 2.35 10.42
C GLY A 63 4.56 3.64 9.67
N CYS A 64 5.21 3.90 8.55
CA CYS A 64 5.02 5.09 7.69
C CYS A 64 5.26 6.45 8.40
N GLU A 65 6.01 6.46 9.50
CA GLU A 65 6.35 7.69 10.21
C GLU A 65 7.09 8.68 9.30
N TYR A 66 6.67 9.94 9.28
CA TYR A 66 7.23 11.00 8.43
C TYR A 66 7.25 10.70 6.93
N MET A 67 6.41 9.77 6.45
CA MET A 67 6.30 9.49 5.01
C MET A 67 5.75 10.72 4.28
N THR A 68 6.42 11.10 3.18
CA THR A 68 6.12 12.29 2.37
C THR A 68 5.72 11.95 0.94
N GLY A 69 5.77 10.68 0.56
CA GLY A 69 5.42 10.20 -0.77
C GLY A 69 5.58 8.68 -0.89
N GLY A 70 5.16 8.14 -2.02
CA GLY A 70 5.15 6.69 -2.26
C GLY A 70 3.88 6.00 -1.79
N LEU A 71 3.91 4.67 -1.81
CA LEU A 71 2.76 3.82 -1.54
C LEU A 71 3.14 2.64 -0.66
N VAL A 72 2.36 2.39 0.39
CA VAL A 72 2.60 1.25 1.30
C VAL A 72 1.33 0.44 1.48
N VAL A 73 1.39 -0.86 1.21
CA VAL A 73 0.30 -1.81 1.48
C VAL A 73 0.73 -2.72 2.63
N VAL A 74 -0.05 -2.71 3.71
CA VAL A 74 0.12 -3.62 4.85
C VAL A 74 -1.02 -4.63 4.82
N LEU A 75 -0.69 -5.87 4.47
CA LEU A 75 -1.65 -6.96 4.38
C LEU A 75 -1.94 -7.58 5.74
N GLY A 76 -1.61 -6.98 6.88
CA GLY A 76 -1.85 -7.56 8.20
C GLY A 76 -1.72 -6.56 9.33
N ARG A 77 -1.44 -7.05 10.54
CA ARG A 77 -1.46 -6.20 11.73
C ARG A 77 -0.38 -5.12 11.69
N THR A 78 -0.73 -3.97 12.23
CA THR A 78 0.16 -2.83 12.44
C THR A 78 0.46 -2.66 13.93
N GLY A 79 1.62 -2.11 14.24
CA GLY A 79 1.91 -1.57 15.57
C GLY A 79 1.26 -0.21 15.80
N ARG A 80 1.58 0.39 16.95
CA ARG A 80 1.04 1.68 17.41
C ARG A 80 1.65 2.86 16.64
N ASN A 81 0.98 4.00 16.72
CA ASN A 81 1.45 5.29 16.21
C ASN A 81 1.79 5.25 14.71
N PHE A 82 1.03 4.45 13.95
CA PHE A 82 1.16 4.38 12.49
C PHE A 82 0.87 5.75 11.86
N ALA A 83 1.58 6.10 10.79
CA ALA A 83 1.45 7.35 10.03
C ALA A 83 1.71 8.64 10.83
N ALA A 84 2.39 8.58 11.98
CA ALA A 84 2.75 9.78 12.73
C ALA A 84 3.64 10.71 11.89
N GLY A 85 3.24 11.97 11.75
CA GLY A 85 3.94 12.96 10.93
C GLY A 85 3.93 12.67 9.43
N MET A 86 3.10 11.73 8.95
CA MET A 86 2.93 11.47 7.53
C MET A 86 2.29 12.69 6.85
N SER A 87 2.98 13.25 5.85
CA SER A 87 2.57 14.49 5.17
C SER A 87 2.37 14.31 3.67
N GLY A 88 2.67 13.13 3.11
CA GLY A 88 2.34 12.79 1.73
C GLY A 88 2.42 11.29 1.44
N GLY A 89 1.92 10.90 0.27
CA GLY A 89 1.78 9.49 -0.13
C GLY A 89 0.48 8.87 0.38
N VAL A 90 0.32 7.57 0.13
CA VAL A 90 -0.87 6.79 0.51
C VAL A 90 -0.43 5.47 1.13
N ALA A 91 -1.14 5.03 2.18
CA ALA A 91 -1.01 3.66 2.66
C ALA A 91 -2.36 2.94 2.67
N TYR A 92 -2.36 1.64 2.42
CA TYR A 92 -3.53 0.78 2.57
C TYR A 92 -3.23 -0.25 3.65
N VAL A 93 -4.08 -0.32 4.66
CA VAL A 93 -3.93 -1.25 5.78
C VAL A 93 -5.12 -2.18 5.84
N LEU A 94 -4.88 -3.48 5.83
CA LEU A 94 -5.93 -4.48 6.03
C LEU A 94 -6.32 -4.53 7.52
N ASP A 95 -7.52 -4.08 7.84
CA ASP A 95 -8.07 -3.96 9.20
C ASP A 95 -9.17 -5.00 9.43
N GLU A 96 -8.75 -6.26 9.62
CA GLU A 96 -9.70 -7.38 9.83
C GLU A 96 -10.45 -7.31 11.16
N ASP A 97 -9.82 -6.74 12.19
CA ASP A 97 -10.36 -6.64 13.55
C ASP A 97 -11.18 -5.36 13.76
N GLY A 98 -11.13 -4.40 12.84
CA GLY A 98 -11.83 -3.11 12.93
C GLY A 98 -11.25 -2.16 13.99
N ASP A 99 -10.03 -2.41 14.45
CA ASP A 99 -9.38 -1.70 15.56
C ASP A 99 -8.15 -0.88 15.12
N PHE A 100 -7.83 -0.84 13.82
CA PHE A 100 -6.67 -0.11 13.31
C PHE A 100 -6.68 1.38 13.67
N ALA A 101 -7.86 2.01 13.73
CA ALA A 101 -7.99 3.42 14.11
C ALA A 101 -7.36 3.73 15.49
N ALA A 102 -7.37 2.79 16.44
CA ALA A 102 -6.74 2.97 17.75
C ALA A 102 -5.20 2.94 17.71
N ARG A 103 -4.62 2.43 16.62
CA ARG A 103 -3.17 2.35 16.38
C ARG A 103 -2.66 3.40 15.39
N CYS A 104 -3.55 4.08 14.68
CA CYS A 104 -3.21 5.13 13.72
C CYS A 104 -3.10 6.49 14.41
N ASN A 105 -2.07 7.27 14.07
CA ASN A 105 -1.93 8.65 14.54
C ASN A 105 -2.74 9.60 13.65
N MET A 106 -3.93 9.96 14.13
CA MET A 106 -4.90 10.78 13.39
C MET A 106 -4.60 12.29 13.38
N ALA A 107 -3.41 12.73 13.80
CA ALA A 107 -3.10 14.17 13.89
C ALA A 107 -3.02 14.86 12.52
N MET A 108 -2.61 14.13 11.48
CA MET A 108 -2.42 14.68 10.13
C MET A 108 -3.08 13.84 9.02
N VAL A 109 -3.58 12.65 9.35
CA VAL A 109 -4.14 11.71 8.38
C VAL A 109 -5.58 11.38 8.69
N GLU A 110 -6.30 10.97 7.65
CA GLU A 110 -7.64 10.40 7.75
C GLU A 110 -7.65 8.96 7.26
N LEU A 111 -8.64 8.21 7.75
CA LEU A 111 -8.91 6.84 7.33
C LEU A 111 -10.15 6.81 6.45
N GLU A 112 -10.03 6.26 5.25
CA GLU A 112 -11.14 6.11 4.31
C GLU A 112 -11.31 4.63 3.94
N PRO A 113 -12.54 4.14 3.70
CA PRO A 113 -12.73 2.85 3.07
C PRO A 113 -12.23 2.89 1.62
N VAL A 114 -11.82 1.73 1.08
CA VAL A 114 -11.58 1.59 -0.36
C VAL A 114 -12.93 1.42 -1.05
N PRO A 115 -13.33 2.34 -1.97
CA PRO A 115 -14.60 2.25 -2.67
C PRO A 115 -14.63 1.07 -3.64
N GLU A 116 -15.84 0.70 -4.04
CA GLU A 116 -16.09 -0.18 -5.18
C GLU A 116 -15.95 0.59 -6.49
N GLU A 117 -15.29 0.01 -7.46
CA GLU A 117 -15.13 0.53 -8.82
C GLU A 117 -15.81 -0.42 -9.82
N ASP A 118 -16.97 -0.01 -10.32
CA ASP A 118 -17.85 -0.82 -11.19
C ASP A 118 -17.13 -1.35 -12.46
N ASP A 119 -16.15 -0.60 -12.99
CA ASP A 119 -15.47 -0.92 -14.24
C ASP A 119 -14.19 -1.78 -14.07
N MET A 120 -13.90 -2.27 -12.86
CA MET A 120 -12.61 -2.93 -12.57
C MET A 120 -12.34 -4.14 -13.48
N LEU A 121 -13.36 -4.97 -13.72
CA LEU A 121 -13.26 -6.18 -14.57
C LEU A 121 -12.88 -5.85 -16.01
N GLU A 122 -13.43 -4.77 -16.57
CA GLU A 122 -13.10 -4.32 -17.92
C GLU A 122 -11.65 -3.84 -18.01
N LYS A 123 -11.20 -3.06 -17.01
CA LYS A 123 -9.83 -2.55 -16.94
C LYS A 123 -8.81 -3.70 -16.82
N LEU A 124 -9.03 -4.67 -15.93
CA LEU A 124 -8.17 -5.84 -15.76
C LEU A 124 -7.97 -6.62 -17.08
N HIS A 125 -9.02 -6.79 -17.89
CA HIS A 125 -8.93 -7.47 -19.18
C HIS A 125 -8.10 -6.70 -20.22
N HIS A 126 -8.17 -5.37 -20.23
CA HIS A 126 -7.34 -4.54 -21.12
C HIS A 126 -5.85 -4.53 -20.72
N HIS A 127 -5.52 -4.86 -19.48
CA HIS A 127 -4.15 -4.95 -18.96
C HIS A 127 -3.54 -6.36 -19.02
N GLY A 128 -4.32 -7.40 -19.32
CA GLY A 128 -3.91 -8.82 -19.26
C GLY A 128 -2.94 -9.31 -20.35
N GLY A 129 -2.45 -8.44 -21.23
CA GLY A 129 -1.63 -8.82 -22.39
C GLY A 129 -0.15 -9.12 -22.10
N ASP A 130 0.49 -8.45 -21.12
CA ASP A 130 1.93 -8.62 -20.87
C ASP A 130 2.32 -8.19 -19.43
N ILE A 131 2.22 -9.11 -18.48
CA ILE A 131 2.63 -8.91 -17.07
C ILE A 131 4.17 -8.71 -16.96
N ALA A 132 4.93 -9.10 -17.99
CA ALA A 132 6.40 -9.07 -17.97
C ALA A 132 7.01 -7.69 -18.27
N HIS A 133 6.25 -6.70 -18.76
CA HIS A 133 6.83 -5.41 -19.19
C HIS A 133 6.15 -4.13 -18.71
N LYS A 134 5.05 -4.21 -17.94
CA LYS A 134 4.46 -3.02 -17.29
C LYS A 134 5.02 -2.82 -15.88
N GLY A 135 6.29 -2.46 -15.80
CA GLY A 135 6.92 -1.94 -14.57
C GLY A 135 6.48 -0.54 -14.17
N ARG A 136 5.46 0.03 -14.84
CA ARG A 136 4.82 1.31 -14.51
C ARG A 136 3.37 1.24 -14.95
N VAL A 137 2.52 0.50 -14.22
CA VAL A 137 1.19 1.10 -13.97
C VAL A 137 1.51 2.47 -13.38
N ASP A 138 0.84 3.54 -13.83
CA ASP A 138 1.03 4.85 -13.21
C ASP A 138 0.38 4.80 -11.82
N VAL A 139 0.95 4.00 -10.94
CA VAL A 139 0.57 3.86 -9.54
C VAL A 139 0.65 5.24 -8.88
N SER A 140 1.48 6.13 -9.47
CA SER A 140 1.70 7.55 -9.18
C SER A 140 0.69 8.55 -9.79
N GLY A 141 -0.11 8.17 -10.78
CA GLY A 141 -0.76 9.14 -11.68
C GLY A 141 -1.95 9.89 -11.08
N ASP A 142 -2.76 9.20 -10.27
CA ASP A 142 -3.94 9.75 -9.61
C ASP A 142 -4.13 9.09 -8.23
N MET A 143 -3.64 9.72 -7.16
CA MET A 143 -3.72 9.18 -5.79
C MET A 143 -5.08 9.39 -5.11
N THR A 144 -5.99 10.15 -5.73
CA THR A 144 -7.32 10.43 -5.18
C THR A 144 -8.37 9.44 -5.68
N SER A 145 -8.12 8.79 -6.82
CA SER A 145 -9.01 7.76 -7.37
C SER A 145 -8.28 6.45 -7.69
N HIS A 146 -9.01 5.47 -8.24
CA HIS A 146 -8.48 4.16 -8.66
C HIS A 146 -7.82 3.37 -7.51
N ASP A 147 -8.32 3.55 -6.29
CA ASP A 147 -7.78 2.90 -5.10
C ASP A 147 -7.95 1.38 -5.17
N GLU A 148 -9.09 0.90 -5.68
CA GLU A 148 -9.40 -0.52 -5.74
C GLU A 148 -8.49 -1.22 -6.76
N GLU A 149 -8.41 -0.67 -7.97
CA GLU A 149 -7.54 -1.17 -9.04
C GLU A 149 -6.07 -1.17 -8.60
N ARG A 150 -5.59 -0.06 -8.02
CA ARG A 150 -4.22 0.07 -7.53
C ARG A 150 -3.93 -1.00 -6.48
N LEU A 151 -4.79 -1.12 -5.47
CA LEU A 151 -4.58 -2.05 -4.38
C LEU A 151 -4.57 -3.49 -4.90
N TYR A 152 -5.53 -3.86 -5.77
CA TYR A 152 -5.59 -5.18 -6.39
C TYR A 152 -4.30 -5.51 -7.14
N GLN A 153 -3.77 -4.56 -7.93
CA GLN A 153 -2.51 -4.75 -8.66
C GLN A 153 -1.31 -4.94 -7.73
N LEU A 154 -1.22 -4.16 -6.64
CA LEU A 154 -0.12 -4.28 -5.68
C LEU A 154 -0.15 -5.63 -4.94
N VAL A 155 -1.34 -6.09 -4.54
CA VAL A 155 -1.51 -7.42 -3.93
C VAL A 155 -1.19 -8.53 -4.94
N SER A 156 -1.60 -8.37 -6.20
CA SER A 156 -1.28 -9.29 -7.29
C SER A 156 0.23 -9.39 -7.55
N ASN A 157 0.93 -8.26 -7.57
CA ASN A 157 2.39 -8.23 -7.70
C ASN A 157 3.05 -8.90 -6.50
N HIS A 158 2.56 -8.66 -5.28
CA HIS A 158 3.07 -9.31 -4.08
C HIS A 158 2.90 -10.83 -4.16
N LEU A 159 1.75 -11.33 -4.59
CA LEU A 159 1.53 -12.77 -4.85
C LEU A 159 2.51 -13.29 -5.90
N HIS A 160 2.64 -12.61 -7.03
CA HIS A 160 3.49 -13.02 -8.15
C HIS A 160 4.97 -13.13 -7.73
N TYR A 161 5.49 -12.12 -7.01
CA TYR A 161 6.90 -12.10 -6.62
C TYR A 161 7.23 -12.94 -5.39
N THR A 162 6.29 -13.14 -4.46
CA THR A 162 6.58 -13.80 -3.17
C THR A 162 5.93 -15.17 -2.98
N GLY A 163 4.94 -15.51 -3.81
CA GLY A 163 4.11 -16.69 -3.61
C GLY A 163 3.26 -16.64 -2.33
N SER A 164 2.98 -15.44 -1.81
CA SER A 164 2.25 -15.24 -0.55
C SER A 164 0.88 -15.90 -0.56
N ALA A 165 0.67 -16.86 0.37
CA ALA A 165 -0.63 -17.47 0.59
C ALA A 165 -1.67 -16.45 1.08
N ARG A 166 -1.24 -15.44 1.84
CA ARG A 166 -2.10 -14.36 2.33
C ARG A 166 -2.58 -13.47 1.18
N ALA A 167 -1.69 -13.07 0.28
CA ALA A 167 -2.08 -12.32 -0.92
C ALA A 167 -3.03 -13.13 -1.81
N ARG A 168 -2.77 -14.44 -1.98
CA ARG A 168 -3.68 -15.34 -2.69
C ARG A 168 -5.07 -15.35 -2.09
N ALA A 169 -5.17 -15.56 -0.78
CA ALA A 169 -6.45 -15.58 -0.08
C ALA A 169 -7.22 -14.26 -0.21
N ILE A 170 -6.51 -13.12 -0.13
CA ILE A 170 -7.10 -11.79 -0.33
C ILE A 170 -7.67 -11.65 -1.76
N LEU A 171 -6.91 -12.03 -2.78
CA LEU A 171 -7.33 -11.90 -4.18
C LEU A 171 -8.47 -12.86 -4.53
N GLU A 172 -8.44 -14.10 -4.04
CA GLU A 172 -9.50 -15.09 -4.26
C GLU A 172 -10.82 -14.70 -3.59
N ASN A 173 -10.78 -13.91 -2.51
CA ASN A 173 -11.95 -13.46 -1.75
C ASN A 173 -12.04 -11.92 -1.74
N TRP A 174 -11.69 -11.28 -2.86
CA TRP A 174 -11.51 -9.83 -2.92
C TRP A 174 -12.70 -9.02 -2.43
N ALA A 175 -13.92 -9.41 -2.82
CA ALA A 175 -15.16 -8.75 -2.39
C ALA A 175 -15.33 -8.71 -0.86
N ASP A 176 -14.81 -9.72 -0.15
CA ASP A 176 -14.87 -9.81 1.31
C ASP A 176 -13.72 -9.04 1.99
N TYR A 177 -12.56 -8.95 1.34
CA TYR A 177 -11.37 -8.30 1.89
C TYR A 177 -11.29 -6.80 1.59
N ARG A 178 -11.70 -6.35 0.39
CA ARG A 178 -11.71 -4.94 0.00
C ARG A 178 -12.33 -4.02 1.06
N PRO A 179 -13.55 -4.26 1.57
CA PRO A 179 -14.18 -3.35 2.54
C PRO A 179 -13.44 -3.29 3.88
N LYS A 180 -12.51 -4.22 4.15
CA LYS A 180 -11.66 -4.25 5.35
C LYS A 180 -10.39 -3.44 5.18
N PHE A 181 -10.05 -2.98 3.98
CA PHE A 181 -8.92 -2.08 3.79
C PHE A 181 -9.26 -0.65 4.20
N ARG A 182 -8.31 -0.03 4.91
CA ARG A 182 -8.33 1.40 5.24
C ARG A 182 -7.24 2.11 4.44
N LYS A 183 -7.66 3.06 3.61
CA LYS A 183 -6.78 4.05 2.99
C LYS A 183 -6.38 5.06 4.07
N VAL A 184 -5.09 5.28 4.23
CA VAL A 184 -4.49 6.27 5.11
C VAL A 184 -3.90 7.36 4.21
N MET A 185 -4.40 8.58 4.36
CA MET A 185 -3.95 9.70 3.55
C MET A 185 -3.89 10.98 4.38
N PRO A 186 -2.81 11.79 4.25
CA PRO A 186 -2.72 13.07 4.93
C PRO A 186 -3.76 14.07 4.39
N VAL A 187 -4.44 14.78 5.30
CA VAL A 187 -5.55 15.68 4.97
C VAL A 187 -5.10 16.80 4.04
N GLU A 188 -3.98 17.45 4.37
CA GLU A 188 -3.43 18.55 3.56
C GLU A 188 -2.91 18.05 2.20
N TYR A 189 -2.40 16.80 2.15
CA TYR A 189 -1.98 16.19 0.90
C TYR A 189 -3.18 15.92 -0.02
N ARG A 190 -4.29 15.38 0.52
CA ARG A 190 -5.52 15.19 -0.25
C ARG A 190 -6.04 16.51 -0.82
N ARG A 191 -6.16 17.54 0.02
CA ARG A 191 -6.59 18.88 -0.39
C ARG A 191 -5.74 19.42 -1.55
N ALA A 192 -4.43 19.31 -1.43
CA ALA A 192 -3.52 19.76 -2.48
C ALA A 192 -3.74 19.02 -3.81
N LEU A 193 -3.99 17.71 -3.79
CA LEU A 193 -4.26 16.93 -5.00
C LEU A 193 -5.60 17.31 -5.64
N GLU A 194 -6.66 17.46 -4.84
CA GLU A 194 -7.97 17.89 -5.33
C GLU A 194 -7.92 19.29 -5.98
N ASP A 195 -7.17 20.22 -5.38
CA ASP A 195 -6.97 21.56 -5.93
C ASP A 195 -6.20 21.51 -7.26
N MET A 196 -5.14 20.70 -7.35
CA MET A 196 -4.41 20.47 -8.60
C MET A 196 -5.29 19.86 -9.70
N GLU A 197 -6.15 18.91 -9.34
CA GLU A 197 -7.08 18.28 -10.27
C GLU A 197 -8.12 19.29 -10.80
N ARG A 198 -8.68 20.13 -9.92
CA ARG A 198 -9.59 21.23 -10.29
C ARG A 198 -8.92 22.22 -11.24
N MET A 199 -7.67 22.63 -10.95
CA MET A 199 -6.92 23.52 -11.82
C MET A 199 -6.66 22.90 -13.19
N ARG A 200 -6.30 21.61 -13.24
CA ARG A 200 -6.04 20.89 -14.50
C ARG A 200 -7.30 20.76 -15.35
N ARG A 201 -8.45 20.44 -14.74
CA ARG A 201 -9.75 20.38 -15.44
C ARG A 201 -10.19 21.75 -15.95
N GLY A 202 -9.99 22.80 -15.16
CA GLY A 202 -10.30 24.18 -15.58
C GLY A 202 -9.45 24.65 -16.76
N ALA A 203 -8.16 24.31 -16.78
CA ALA A 203 -7.26 24.66 -17.88
C ALA A 203 -7.52 23.86 -19.17
N ALA A 204 -8.03 22.63 -19.08
CA ALA A 204 -8.38 21.82 -20.24
C ALA A 204 -9.74 22.21 -20.88
N ALA A 205 -10.57 22.97 -20.16
CA ALA A 205 -11.89 23.42 -20.61
C ALA A 205 -11.89 24.85 -21.20
N ALA A 206 -10.74 25.56 -21.16
CA ALA A 206 -10.52 26.90 -21.69
C ALA A 206 -9.73 26.87 -23.00
#